data_AF-A0A957PJY7-F1
#
_entry.id   AF-A0A957PJY7-F1
#
_cell.length_a   1.000
_cell.length_b   1.000
_cell.length_c   1.000
_cell.angle_alpha   90.00
_cell.angle_beta   90.00
_cell.angle_gamma   90.00
#
_symmetry.space_group_name_H-M   'P 1'
#
loop_
_entity.id
_entity.type
_entity.pdbx_description
1 polymer ?
#
loop_
_entity_poly.entity_id
_entity_poly.type
_entity_poly.pdbx_seq_one_letter_code
_entity_poly.pdbx_strand_id
1 'polypeptide(L)'
;MASTMISRPEDIPMRAATAGHFVNVASLAQLKSAQCLTVHAGGHVLALFLHKDRVYAVDNRCPHMGFPLDKGSVHGGILTC
;
A
#
# COMPACT_ATOMS: atom_id res chain seq x y z
N MET A 1 -15.70 2.51 42.09
CA MET A 1 -16.12 3.05 40.78
C MET A 1 -14.86 3.23 39.93
N ALA A 2 -14.47 2.19 39.19
CA ALA A 2 -13.22 2.18 38.44
C ALA A 2 -13.43 2.96 37.13
N SER A 3 -12.68 4.06 36.99
CA SER A 3 -12.71 4.92 35.82
C SER A 3 -11.94 4.24 34.69
N THR A 4 -12.65 3.73 33.68
CA THR A 4 -12.03 3.18 32.46
C THR A 4 -11.36 4.33 31.70
N MET A 5 -10.04 4.45 31.81
CA MET A 5 -9.26 5.35 30.98
C MET A 5 -9.26 4.80 29.56
N ILE A 6 -10.02 5.43 28.65
CA ILE A 6 -9.84 5.21 27.22
C ILE A 6 -8.50 5.88 26.85
N SER A 7 -7.53 5.10 26.38
CA SER A 7 -6.24 5.66 25.92
C SER A 7 -6.49 6.64 24.78
N ARG A 8 -5.80 7.78 24.78
CA ARG A 8 -5.91 8.76 23.69
C ARG A 8 -5.35 8.13 22.41
N PRO A 9 -5.89 8.43 21.22
CA PRO A 9 -5.35 7.92 19.94
C PRO A 9 -3.87 8.30 19.72
N GLU A 10 -3.39 9.28 20.48
CA GLU A 10 -2.03 9.81 20.53
C GLU A 10 -1.04 8.86 21.25
N ASP A 11 -1.55 7.96 22.10
CA ASP A 11 -0.77 6.99 22.90
C ASP A 11 -0.57 5.65 22.16
N ILE A 12 -1.03 5.52 20.91
CA ILE A 12 -0.76 4.34 20.09
C ILE A 12 0.67 4.47 19.58
N PRO A 13 1.65 3.68 20.09
CA PRO A 13 3.00 3.75 19.55
C PRO A 13 2.94 3.39 18.07
N MET A 14 3.23 4.35 17.18
CA MET A 14 3.54 4.05 15.79
C MET A 14 4.67 3.02 15.84
N ARG A 15 4.37 1.77 15.45
CA ARG A 15 5.32 0.66 15.49
C ARG A 15 6.65 1.16 14.94
N ALA A 16 7.70 1.09 15.76
CA ALA A 16 9.05 1.38 15.31
C ALA A 16 9.31 0.55 14.04
N ALA A 17 9.68 1.24 12.95
CA ALA A 17 9.99 0.58 11.71
C ALA A 17 11.16 -0.37 11.94
N THR A 18 10.88 -1.68 12.00
CA THR A 18 11.92 -2.71 11.97
C THR A 18 12.80 -2.42 10.76
N ALA A 19 14.12 -2.56 10.90
CA ALA A 19 15.04 -2.42 9.78
C ALA A 19 14.56 -3.30 8.61
N GLY A 20 13.91 -2.67 7.63
CA GLY A 20 13.20 -3.37 6.57
C GLY A 20 14.20 -3.97 5.60
N HIS A 21 13.97 -5.22 5.19
CA HIS A 21 14.68 -5.77 4.05
C HIS A 21 14.09 -5.18 2.77
N PHE A 22 14.94 -4.74 1.84
CA PHE A 22 14.49 -4.35 0.51
C PHE A 22 14.40 -5.58 -0.39
N VAL A 23 13.30 -5.70 -1.14
CA VAL A 23 13.07 -6.79 -2.11
C VAL A 23 12.93 -6.17 -3.50
N ASN A 24 13.68 -6.71 -4.46
CA ASN A 24 13.51 -6.36 -5.86
C ASN A 24 12.24 -7.04 -6.40
N VAL A 25 11.29 -6.25 -6.91
CA VAL A 25 9.98 -6.75 -7.38
C VAL A 25 9.69 -6.45 -8.85
N ALA A 26 10.30 -5.39 -9.40
CA ALA A 26 10.12 -4.97 -10.80
C ALA A 26 11.18 -3.93 -11.18
N SER A 27 11.42 -3.80 -12.48
CA SER A 27 12.15 -2.66 -13.05
C SER A 27 11.21 -1.47 -13.31
N LEU A 28 11.78 -0.26 -13.31
CA LEU A 28 11.02 0.94 -13.65
C LEU A 28 10.51 0.92 -15.10
N ALA A 29 11.25 0.29 -16.03
CA ALA A 29 10.84 0.16 -17.42
C ALA A 29 9.58 -0.70 -17.58
N GLN A 30 9.51 -1.82 -16.87
CA GLN A 30 8.31 -2.67 -16.83
C GLN A 30 7.11 -1.89 -16.29
N LEU A 31 7.28 -1.18 -15.18
CA LEU A 31 6.19 -0.41 -14.58
C LEU A 31 5.72 0.75 -15.47
N LYS A 32 6.65 1.45 -16.13
CA LYS A 32 6.32 2.51 -17.10
C LYS A 32 5.51 1.96 -18.28
N SER A 33 5.86 0.78 -18.78
CA SER A 33 5.13 0.13 -19.88
C SER A 33 3.72 -0.32 -19.47
N ALA A 34 3.56 -0.85 -18.27
CA ALA A 34 2.30 -1.43 -17.82
C ALA A 34 1.36 -0.42 -17.11
N GLN A 35 1.90 0.71 -16.63
CA GLN A 35 1.26 1.70 -15.73
C GLN A 35 0.85 1.15 -14.35
N CYS A 36 0.46 -0.13 -14.28
CA CYS A 36 0.19 -0.87 -13.07
C CYS A 36 0.82 -2.27 -13.13
N LEU A 37 1.37 -2.76 -12.02
CA LEU A 37 1.88 -4.13 -11.89
C LEU A 37 1.47 -4.75 -10.56
N THR A 38 1.06 -6.01 -10.58
CA THR A 38 0.82 -6.80 -9.36
C THR A 38 2.03 -7.67 -9.06
N VAL A 39 2.56 -7.56 -7.84
CA VAL A 39 3.78 -8.25 -7.39
C VAL A 39 3.58 -8.93 -6.03
N HIS A 40 4.40 -9.92 -5.71
CA HIS A 40 4.39 -10.60 -4.42
C HIS A 40 5.68 -10.29 -3.66
N ALA A 41 5.57 -9.77 -2.44
CA ALA A 41 6.73 -9.47 -1.59
C ALA A 41 6.37 -9.52 -0.10
N GLY A 42 7.25 -10.13 0.71
CA GLY A 42 7.06 -10.17 2.17
C GLY A 42 5.76 -10.82 2.63
N GLY A 43 5.17 -11.73 1.84
CA GLY A 43 3.86 -12.34 2.12
C GLY A 43 2.65 -11.50 1.72
N HIS A 44 2.87 -10.32 1.12
CA HIS A 44 1.82 -9.45 0.61
C HIS A 44 1.70 -9.55 -0.92
N VAL A 45 0.47 -9.33 -1.41
CA VAL A 45 0.21 -9.05 -2.83
C VAL A 45 0.11 -7.54 -2.96
N LEU A 46 0.99 -6.92 -3.72
CA LEU A 46 1.09 -5.48 -3.84
C LEU A 46 0.70 -5.04 -5.25
N ALA A 47 -0.04 -3.94 -5.36
CA ALA A 47 -0.25 -3.22 -6.61
C ALA A 47 0.72 -2.03 -6.67
N LEU A 48 1.54 -2.01 -7.73
CA LEU A 48 2.45 -0.93 -8.05
C LEU A 48 1.77 0.01 -9.05
N PHE A 49 1.79 1.30 -8.78
CA PHE A 49 1.23 2.33 -9.67
C PHE A 49 2.29 3.37 -10.01
N LEU A 50 2.29 3.82 -11.26
CA LEU A 50 3.04 5.01 -11.66
C LEU A 50 2.09 6.20 -11.76
N HIS A 51 2.34 7.25 -10.98
CA HIS A 51 1.59 8.50 -11.07
C HIS A 51 2.54 9.69 -11.02
N LYS A 52 2.53 10.53 -12.08
CA LYS A 52 3.42 11.70 -12.23
C LYS A 52 4.89 11.35 -11.99
N ASP A 53 5.36 10.30 -12.67
CA ASP A 53 6.73 9.75 -12.56
C ASP A 53 7.16 9.23 -11.18
N ARG A 54 6.21 9.10 -10.23
CA ARG A 54 6.45 8.53 -8.91
C ARG A 54 5.80 7.16 -8.81
N VAL A 55 6.54 6.24 -8.22
CA VAL A 55 6.08 4.87 -7.96
C VAL A 55 5.40 4.82 -6.60
N TYR A 56 4.23 4.20 -6.55
CA TYR A 56 3.49 3.91 -5.33
C TYR A 56 3.27 2.40 -5.24
N ALA A 57 3.34 1.87 -4.03
CA ALA A 57 3.03 0.47 -3.73
C ALA A 57 1.95 0.44 -2.65
N VAL A 58 0.87 -0.29 -2.89
CA VAL A 58 -0.22 -0.50 -1.94
C VAL A 58 -0.53 -1.99 -1.85
N ASP A 59 -1.16 -2.44 -0.77
CA ASP A 59 -1.74 -3.79 -0.74
C ASP A 59 -2.77 -3.90 -1.88
N ASN A 60 -2.73 -4.97 -2.66
CA ASN A 60 -3.67 -5.16 -3.75
C ASN A 60 -5.09 -5.47 -3.27
N ARG A 61 -5.32 -5.62 -1.96
CA ARG A 61 -6.65 -5.80 -1.38
C ARG A 61 -7.22 -4.45 -0.96
N CYS A 62 -8.33 -4.06 -1.58
CA CYS A 62 -9.11 -2.92 -1.13
C CYS A 62 -9.59 -3.14 0.32
N PRO A 63 -9.38 -2.19 1.25
CA PRO A 63 -9.70 -2.36 2.67
C PRO A 63 -11.22 -2.49 2.94
N HIS A 64 -12.07 -2.21 1.95
CA HIS A 64 -13.51 -2.36 2.05
C HIS A 64 -13.95 -3.84 2.01
N MET A 65 -13.76 -4.51 0.86
CA MET A 65 -14.20 -5.90 0.63
C MET A 65 -13.10 -6.80 0.05
N GLY A 66 -11.85 -6.33 -0.01
CA GLY A 66 -10.72 -7.13 -0.51
C GLY A 66 -10.63 -7.27 -2.02
N PHE A 67 -11.44 -6.55 -2.79
CA PHE A 67 -11.36 -6.54 -4.24
C PHE A 67 -10.00 -6.02 -4.74
N PRO A 68 -9.53 -6.52 -5.90
CA PRO A 68 -8.21 -6.23 -6.44
C PRO A 68 -8.07 -4.78 -6.90
N LEU A 69 -7.19 -4.00 -6.26
CA LEU A 69 -6.95 -2.60 -6.60
C LEU A 69 -6.25 -2.40 -7.95
N ASP A 70 -5.51 -3.39 -8.44
CA ASP A 70 -4.89 -3.37 -9.78
C ASP A 70 -5.91 -3.38 -10.92
N LYS A 71 -7.18 -3.71 -10.64
CA LYS A 71 -8.30 -3.58 -11.58
C LYS A 71 -9.04 -2.24 -11.49
N GLY A 72 -8.63 -1.39 -10.55
CA GLY A 72 -9.19 -0.07 -10.32
C GLY A 72 -8.68 0.98 -11.30
N SER A 73 -8.80 2.25 -10.90
CA SER A 73 -8.30 3.38 -11.68
C SER A 73 -7.60 4.42 -10.81
N VAL A 74 -6.62 5.13 -11.40
CA VAL A 74 -5.96 6.27 -10.75
C VAL A 74 -6.32 7.55 -11.48
N HIS A 75 -7.01 8.47 -10.79
CA HIS A 75 -7.36 9.78 -11.33
C HIS A 75 -7.00 10.87 -10.32
N GLY A 76 -6.20 11.87 -10.74
CA GLY A 76 -5.82 12.98 -9.86
C GLY A 76 -5.06 12.57 -8.59
N GLY A 77 -4.44 11.38 -8.57
CA GLY A 77 -3.79 10.82 -7.38
C GLY A 77 -4.74 10.03 -6.46
N ILE A 78 -5.98 9.84 -6.86
CA ILE A 78 -6.97 9.00 -6.16
C ILE A 78 -7.00 7.63 -6.82
N LEU A 79 -6.70 6.58 -6.04
CA LEU A 79 -6.89 5.19 -6.43
C LEU A 79 -8.31 4.75 -6.03
N THR A 80 -9.11 4.36 -7.02
CA THR A 80 -10.48 3.88 -6.86
C THR A 80 -10.54 2.41 -7.24
N CYS A 81 -11.01 1.57 -6.31
CA CYS A 81 -11.26 0.13 -6.53
C CYS A 81 -12.33 -0.11 -7.59
#